data_AF-A0ABD5U9J2-F1
#
_entry.id   AF-A0ABD5U9J2-F1
#
_cell.length_a   1.000
_cell.length_b   1.000
_cell.length_c   1.000
_cell.angle_alpha   90.00
_cell.angle_beta   90.00
_cell.angle_gamma   90.00
#
_symmetry.space_group_name_H-M   'P 1'
#
loop_
_entity.id
_entity.type
_entity.pdbx_description
1 polymer ?
#
loop_
_entity_poly.entity_id
_entity_poly.type
_entity_poly.pdbx_seq_one_letter_code
_entity_poly.pdbx_strand_id
1 'polypeptide(L)'
;MIRVGQEAPTFALPGAAGGTIETHALAEYTDRGWTAVLVFYPFDFHPACTDQWCSLRDADWLTLLDDVVVLGVGSDGAYAHREYATEYGIQFPLLADTSGKVGRAYGVLVEEFEGHHDVPGRAAFVVDPDRVVQFAWSATSPEEQPDLDALRKATNCRDDQCTVEEPDESA
;
A
#
# COMPACT_ATOMS: atom_id res chain seq x y z
N MET A 1 -1.52 -0.23 14.41
CA MET A 1 -0.85 -0.63 13.17
C MET A 1 -0.41 -2.09 13.26
N ILE A 2 -0.61 -2.87 12.18
CA ILE A 2 -0.03 -4.21 12.03
C ILE A 2 1.50 -4.14 11.90
N ARG A 3 2.19 -5.16 12.40
CA ARG A 3 3.66 -5.24 12.47
C ARG A 3 4.21 -6.36 11.60
N VAL A 4 5.51 -6.28 11.31
CA VAL A 4 6.26 -7.35 10.64
C VAL A 4 6.12 -8.67 11.40
N GLY A 5 6.00 -9.78 10.66
CA GLY A 5 5.79 -11.13 11.18
C GLY A 5 4.34 -11.47 11.54
N GLN A 6 3.40 -10.51 11.47
CA GLN A 6 1.97 -10.77 11.70
C GLN A 6 1.26 -11.18 10.41
N GLU A 7 0.18 -11.95 10.55
CA GLU A 7 -0.71 -12.28 9.43
C GLU A 7 -1.48 -11.03 8.96
N ALA A 8 -1.42 -10.77 7.67
CA ALA A 8 -2.06 -9.63 7.01
C ALA A 8 -3.59 -9.78 6.99
N PRO A 9 -4.37 -8.79 7.48
CA PRO A 9 -5.81 -8.82 7.42
C PRO A 9 -6.31 -8.98 5.99
N THR A 10 -7.24 -9.91 5.82
CA THR A 10 -7.84 -10.18 4.51
C THR A 10 -8.81 -9.06 4.13
N PHE A 11 -8.91 -8.81 2.82
CA PHE A 11 -9.87 -7.87 2.26
C PHE A 11 -10.24 -8.26 0.84
N ALA A 12 -11.39 -7.75 0.40
CA ALA A 12 -11.82 -7.70 -0.99
C ALA A 12 -12.47 -6.34 -1.21
N LEU A 13 -11.88 -5.52 -2.08
CA LEU A 13 -12.32 -4.14 -2.32
C LEU A 13 -12.54 -3.91 -3.81
N PRO A 14 -13.54 -3.09 -4.19
CA PRO A 14 -13.61 -2.59 -5.56
C PRO A 14 -12.42 -1.68 -5.81
N GLY A 15 -11.74 -1.86 -6.94
CA GLY A 15 -10.63 -1.01 -7.35
C GLY A 15 -10.62 -0.76 -8.84
N ALA A 16 -9.88 0.26 -9.24
CA ALA A 16 -9.70 0.64 -10.63
C ALA A 16 -8.31 0.20 -11.12
N ALA A 17 -8.27 -0.62 -12.16
CA ALA A 17 -7.07 -1.02 -12.87
C ALA A 17 -7.31 -0.90 -14.38
N GLY A 18 -6.45 -0.18 -15.11
CA GLY A 18 -6.57 -0.05 -16.57
C GLY A 18 -7.90 0.53 -17.07
N GLY A 19 -8.59 1.34 -16.26
CA GLY A 19 -9.88 1.95 -16.61
C GLY A 19 -11.11 1.09 -16.30
N THR A 20 -10.94 -0.17 -15.87
CA THR A 20 -12.01 -1.05 -15.42
C THR A 20 -12.11 -1.07 -13.91
N ILE A 21 -13.35 -1.17 -13.38
CA ILE A 21 -13.60 -1.35 -11.95
C ILE A 21 -13.87 -2.83 -11.71
N GLU A 22 -13.02 -3.47 -10.91
CA GLU A 22 -13.13 -4.88 -10.54
C GLU A 22 -12.90 -5.06 -9.04
N THR A 23 -13.18 -6.24 -8.50
CA THR A 23 -12.93 -6.53 -7.08
C THR A 23 -11.57 -7.18 -6.95
N HIS A 24 -10.69 -6.58 -6.15
CA HIS A 24 -9.37 -7.11 -5.85
C HIS A 24 -9.36 -7.66 -4.43
N ALA A 25 -8.97 -8.92 -4.28
CA ALA A 25 -8.80 -9.56 -2.98
C ALA A 25 -7.33 -9.83 -2.71
N LEU A 26 -6.87 -9.63 -1.48
CA LEU A 26 -5.47 -9.93 -1.11
C LEU A 26 -5.09 -11.37 -1.48
N ALA A 27 -6.00 -12.32 -1.20
CA ALA A 27 -5.82 -13.73 -1.50
C ALA A 27 -5.63 -14.03 -3.00
N GLU A 28 -6.23 -13.23 -3.89
CA GLU A 28 -6.07 -13.41 -5.34
C GLU A 28 -4.60 -13.36 -5.77
N TYR A 29 -3.81 -12.51 -5.10
CA TYR A 29 -2.40 -12.34 -5.38
C TYR A 29 -1.55 -13.34 -4.62
N THR A 30 -1.77 -13.47 -3.31
CA THR A 30 -0.95 -14.37 -2.48
C THR A 30 -1.10 -15.83 -2.90
N ASP A 31 -2.30 -16.26 -3.32
CA ASP A 31 -2.55 -17.64 -3.76
C ASP A 31 -1.89 -17.95 -5.10
N ARG A 32 -1.50 -16.92 -5.87
CA ARG A 32 -0.70 -17.04 -7.09
C ARG A 32 0.80 -17.08 -6.81
N GLY A 33 1.21 -17.00 -5.55
CA GLY A 33 2.63 -16.89 -5.17
C GLY A 33 3.18 -15.47 -5.25
N TRP A 34 2.31 -14.46 -5.40
CA TRP A 34 2.73 -13.07 -5.56
C TRP A 34 2.85 -12.37 -4.21
N THR A 35 3.81 -11.46 -4.13
CA THR A 35 3.97 -10.52 -3.01
C THR A 35 3.11 -9.28 -3.28
N ALA A 36 2.35 -8.84 -2.29
CA ALA A 36 1.52 -7.65 -2.38
C ALA A 36 2.15 -6.48 -1.62
N VAL A 37 2.36 -5.36 -2.32
CA VAL A 37 2.76 -4.07 -1.75
C VAL A 37 1.51 -3.23 -1.58
N LEU A 38 1.09 -3.02 -0.33
CA LEU A 38 -0.07 -2.20 0.00
C LEU A 38 0.39 -0.79 0.32
N VAL A 39 -0.19 0.21 -0.33
CA VAL A 39 0.14 1.62 -0.10
C VAL A 39 -1.14 2.37 0.26
N PHE A 40 -1.22 2.81 1.51
CA PHE A 40 -2.34 3.56 2.04
C PHE A 40 -2.08 5.07 1.89
N TYR A 41 -3.12 5.81 1.52
CA TYR A 41 -3.05 7.26 1.34
C TYR A 41 -4.42 7.90 1.59
N PRO A 42 -4.49 9.14 2.08
CA PRO A 42 -5.74 9.76 2.50
C PRO A 42 -6.75 9.93 1.35
N PHE A 43 -6.33 10.64 0.29
CA PHE A 43 -7.20 11.07 -0.79
C PHE A 43 -6.50 11.12 -2.15
N ASP A 44 -7.28 10.86 -3.20
CA ASP A 44 -6.94 11.15 -4.59
C ASP A 44 -6.74 12.66 -4.79
N PHE A 45 -5.95 13.04 -5.81
CA PHE A 45 -5.69 14.44 -6.22
C PHE A 45 -5.06 15.34 -5.14
N HIS A 46 -4.74 14.81 -3.96
CA HIS A 46 -4.02 15.56 -2.94
C HIS A 46 -2.54 15.71 -3.35
N PRO A 47 -1.96 16.92 -3.37
CA PRO A 47 -0.61 17.16 -3.90
C PRO A 47 0.47 16.26 -3.27
N ALA A 48 0.41 16.08 -1.95
CA ALA A 48 1.37 15.24 -1.25
C ALA A 48 1.23 13.74 -1.57
N CYS A 49 0.05 13.29 -2.04
CA CYS A 49 -0.14 11.94 -2.53
C CYS A 49 0.38 11.81 -3.96
N THR A 50 0.19 12.84 -4.80
CA THR A 50 0.70 12.85 -6.18
C THR A 50 2.22 12.67 -6.23
N ASP A 51 2.98 13.36 -5.37
CA ASP A 51 4.45 13.23 -5.34
C ASP A 51 4.91 11.83 -4.90
N GLN A 52 4.21 11.22 -3.95
CA GLN A 52 4.51 9.86 -3.49
C GLN A 52 4.19 8.82 -4.54
N TRP A 53 3.07 8.98 -5.23
CA TRP A 53 2.69 8.11 -6.32
C TRP A 53 3.60 8.28 -7.53
N CYS A 54 4.07 9.50 -7.81
CA CYS A 54 5.16 9.73 -8.77
C CYS A 54 6.42 8.97 -8.34
N SER A 55 6.81 9.03 -7.06
CA SER A 55 7.99 8.32 -6.55
C SER A 55 7.87 6.80 -6.67
N LEU A 56 6.68 6.23 -6.41
CA LEU A 56 6.40 4.79 -6.56
C LEU A 56 6.25 4.37 -8.03
N ARG A 57 5.68 5.22 -8.88
CA ARG A 57 5.56 5.00 -10.32
C ARG A 57 6.93 5.00 -10.98
N ASP A 58 7.77 5.97 -10.62
CA ASP A 58 9.12 6.15 -11.17
C ASP A 58 10.11 5.13 -10.56
N ALA A 59 9.70 4.43 -9.48
CA ALA A 59 10.36 3.22 -9.00
C ALA A 59 10.05 2.04 -9.94
N ASP A 60 10.57 2.11 -11.16
CA ASP A 60 10.41 1.12 -12.24
C ASP A 60 10.63 -0.33 -11.80
N TRP A 61 11.36 -0.58 -10.71
CA TRP A 61 11.63 -1.93 -10.23
C TRP A 61 10.40 -2.65 -9.65
N LEU A 62 9.40 -1.94 -9.12
CA LEU A 62 8.19 -2.57 -8.57
C LEU A 62 7.31 -3.21 -9.65
N THR A 63 7.36 -2.65 -10.86
CA THR A 63 6.59 -3.13 -12.03
C THR A 63 7.36 -4.12 -12.89
N LEU A 64 8.67 -4.29 -12.65
CA LEU A 64 9.54 -5.25 -13.35
C LEU A 64 9.60 -6.63 -12.69
N LEU A 65 9.04 -6.80 -11.50
CA LEU A 65 9.00 -8.10 -10.82
C LEU A 65 7.70 -8.82 -11.18
N ASP A 66 7.81 -9.93 -11.92
CA ASP A 66 6.67 -10.71 -12.43
C ASP A 66 5.73 -11.24 -11.32
N ASP A 67 6.22 -11.33 -10.09
CA ASP A 67 5.51 -11.87 -8.93
C ASP A 67 5.25 -10.83 -7.83
N VAL A 68 5.20 -9.54 -8.17
CA VAL A 68 4.86 -8.46 -7.24
C VAL A 68 3.68 -7.65 -7.78
N VAL A 69 2.72 -7.37 -6.90
CA VAL A 69 1.62 -6.44 -7.20
C VAL A 69 1.69 -5.25 -6.25
N VAL A 70 1.46 -4.05 -6.77
CA VAL A 70 1.23 -2.85 -5.96
C VAL A 70 -0.28 -2.60 -5.89
N LEU A 71 -0.80 -2.31 -4.71
CA LEU A 71 -2.21 -1.99 -4.47
C LEU A 71 -2.30 -0.71 -3.67
N GLY A 72 -2.83 0.35 -4.27
CA GLY A 72 -3.16 1.57 -3.54
C GLY A 72 -4.48 1.42 -2.79
N VAL A 73 -4.58 1.91 -1.57
CA VAL A 73 -5.79 1.84 -0.75
C VAL A 73 -6.12 3.22 -0.19
N GLY A 74 -7.26 3.78 -0.59
CA GLY A 74 -7.71 5.11 -0.17
C GLY A 74 -9.18 5.16 0.22
N SER A 75 -9.62 6.30 0.76
CA SER A 75 -11.02 6.51 1.15
C SER A 75 -11.95 6.88 -0.01
N ASP A 76 -11.39 7.27 -1.16
CA ASP A 76 -12.16 7.63 -2.34
C ASP A 76 -12.87 6.44 -2.98
N GLY A 77 -13.88 6.73 -3.80
CA GLY A 77 -14.62 5.71 -4.53
C GLY A 77 -13.88 5.20 -5.77
N ALA A 78 -14.18 3.98 -6.22
CA ALA A 78 -13.50 3.36 -7.36
C ALA A 78 -13.59 4.18 -8.67
N TYR A 79 -14.61 5.02 -8.85
CA TYR A 79 -14.70 5.93 -10.00
C TYR A 79 -13.73 7.12 -9.90
N ALA A 80 -13.50 7.65 -8.70
CA ALA A 80 -12.51 8.70 -8.46
C ALA A 80 -11.09 8.14 -8.67
N HIS A 81 -10.82 6.96 -8.10
CA HIS A 81 -9.59 6.22 -8.33
C HIS A 81 -9.30 5.98 -9.80
N ARG A 82 -10.33 5.62 -10.59
CA ARG A 82 -10.17 5.44 -12.05
C ARG A 82 -9.72 6.73 -12.73
N GLU A 83 -10.34 7.86 -12.39
CA GLU A 83 -10.00 9.15 -12.96
C GLU A 83 -8.59 9.58 -12.52
N TYR A 84 -8.27 9.42 -11.24
CA TYR A 84 -6.96 9.72 -10.68
C TYR A 84 -5.86 8.88 -11.35
N ALA A 85 -6.09 7.57 -11.50
CA ALA A 85 -5.15 6.71 -12.21
C ALA A 85 -4.97 7.09 -13.68
N THR A 86 -6.05 7.53 -14.34
CA THR A 86 -6.00 7.96 -15.74
C THR A 86 -5.20 9.27 -15.90
N GLU A 87 -5.49 10.27 -15.07
CA GLU A 87 -4.86 11.59 -15.13
C GLU A 87 -3.35 11.52 -14.86
N TYR A 88 -2.94 10.71 -13.87
CA TYR A 88 -1.53 10.63 -13.45
C TYR A 88 -0.76 9.43 -14.04
N GLY A 89 -1.40 8.66 -14.92
CA GLY A 89 -0.81 7.50 -15.59
C GLY A 89 -0.45 6.36 -14.65
N ILE A 90 -1.21 6.16 -13.57
CA ILE A 90 -0.99 5.10 -12.58
C ILE A 90 -1.40 3.75 -13.18
N GLN A 91 -0.49 2.79 -13.17
CA GLN A 91 -0.68 1.50 -13.85
C GLN A 91 -1.13 0.36 -12.94
N PHE A 92 -1.11 0.54 -11.62
CA PHE A 92 -1.51 -0.47 -10.65
C PHE A 92 -2.90 -0.19 -10.07
N PRO A 93 -3.58 -1.21 -9.52
CA PRO A 93 -4.91 -1.05 -8.95
C PRO A 93 -4.98 -0.05 -7.79
N LEU A 94 -5.99 0.80 -7.80
CA LEU A 94 -6.37 1.68 -6.69
C LEU A 94 -7.71 1.22 -6.09
N LEU A 95 -7.69 0.82 -4.82
CA LEU A 95 -8.76 0.14 -4.10
C LEU A 95 -9.52 1.10 -3.19
N ALA A 96 -10.84 1.08 -3.29
CA ALA A 96 -11.74 1.99 -2.60
C ALA A 96 -12.16 1.43 -1.23
N ASP A 97 -11.43 1.77 -0.17
CA ASP A 97 -11.81 1.52 1.23
C ASP A 97 -12.70 2.65 1.78
N THR A 98 -13.81 2.90 1.09
CA THR A 98 -14.80 3.94 1.45
C THR A 98 -15.39 3.79 2.86
N SER A 99 -15.26 2.61 3.46
CA SER A 99 -15.71 2.34 4.84
C SER A 99 -14.62 2.44 5.90
N GLY A 100 -13.36 2.62 5.49
CA GLY A 100 -12.19 2.61 6.37
C GLY A 100 -11.94 1.28 7.07
N LYS A 101 -12.56 0.18 6.62
CA LYS A 101 -12.48 -1.12 7.30
C LYS A 101 -11.10 -1.73 7.18
N VAL A 102 -10.49 -1.62 5.99
CA VAL A 102 -9.15 -2.15 5.74
C VAL A 102 -8.13 -1.27 6.44
N GLY A 103 -8.22 0.06 6.31
CA GLY A 103 -7.36 0.98 7.05
C GLY A 103 -7.43 0.75 8.56
N ARG A 104 -8.61 0.44 9.12
CA ARG A 104 -8.77 0.10 10.54
C ARG A 104 -8.14 -1.24 10.90
N ALA A 105 -8.28 -2.26 10.07
CA ALA A 105 -7.69 -3.58 10.29
C ALA A 105 -6.16 -3.54 10.27
N TYR A 106 -5.58 -2.75 9.37
CA TYR A 106 -4.14 -2.49 9.31
C TYR A 106 -3.70 -1.47 10.36
N GLY A 107 -4.64 -0.79 11.01
CA GLY A 107 -4.41 0.15 12.10
C GLY A 107 -3.65 1.40 11.65
N VAL A 108 -4.06 1.96 10.50
CA VAL A 108 -3.46 3.13 9.84
C VAL A 108 -4.44 4.29 9.65
N LEU A 109 -5.66 4.21 10.22
CA LEU A 109 -6.55 5.36 10.22
C LEU A 109 -6.00 6.47 11.11
N VAL A 110 -6.10 7.70 10.63
CA VAL A 110 -5.87 8.91 11.41
C VAL A 110 -7.20 9.49 11.89
N GLU A 111 -7.20 10.06 13.09
CA GLU A 111 -8.41 10.62 13.69
C GLU A 111 -8.96 11.80 12.90
N GLU A 112 -8.07 12.61 12.32
CA GLU A 112 -8.42 13.78 11.53
C GLU A 112 -7.29 14.08 10.52
N PHE A 113 -7.68 14.42 9.29
CA PHE A 113 -6.80 14.92 8.24
C PHE A 113 -7.59 15.94 7.39
N GLU A 114 -7.18 17.21 7.45
CA GLU A 114 -7.75 18.32 6.67
C GLU A 114 -9.29 18.45 6.77
N GLY A 115 -9.86 18.17 7.94
CA GLY A 115 -11.28 18.23 8.25
C GLY A 115 -12.02 16.90 8.05
N HIS A 116 -11.33 15.85 7.65
CA HIS A 116 -11.90 14.52 7.44
C HIS A 116 -11.47 13.55 8.54
N HIS A 117 -12.41 12.76 9.05
CA HIS A 117 -12.19 11.82 10.15
C HIS A 117 -12.07 10.38 9.66
N ASP A 118 -11.32 9.55 10.40
CA ASP A 118 -11.19 8.11 10.15
C ASP A 118 -10.70 7.78 8.72
N VAL A 119 -9.81 8.61 8.16
CA VAL A 119 -9.20 8.38 6.85
C VAL A 119 -7.88 7.65 7.00
N PRO A 120 -7.43 6.84 6.02
CA PRO A 120 -6.13 6.21 6.10
C PRO A 120 -5.02 7.27 6.06
N GLY A 121 -4.15 7.24 7.06
CA GLY A 121 -2.85 7.89 6.99
C GLY A 121 -1.97 7.22 5.95
N ARG A 122 -0.84 7.85 5.68
CA ARG A 122 0.14 7.29 4.75
C ARG A 122 0.86 6.11 5.38
N ALA A 123 0.80 4.98 4.70
CA ALA A 123 1.45 3.76 5.17
C ALA A 123 1.80 2.84 3.99
N ALA A 124 2.79 1.98 4.20
CA ALA A 124 3.22 1.00 3.24
C ALA A 124 3.44 -0.35 3.94
N PHE A 125 2.98 -1.42 3.31
CA PHE A 125 3.17 -2.78 3.77
C PHE A 125 3.63 -3.67 2.63
N VAL A 126 4.50 -4.63 2.94
CA VAL A 126 4.81 -5.74 2.04
C VAL A 126 4.27 -7.01 2.66
N VAL A 127 3.42 -7.72 1.92
CA VAL A 127 2.76 -8.95 2.33
C VAL A 127 3.23 -10.07 1.42
N ASP A 128 3.83 -11.11 1.98
CA ASP A 128 4.32 -12.25 1.22
C ASP A 128 3.18 -13.21 0.80
N PRO A 129 3.49 -14.25 0.00
CA PRO A 129 2.48 -15.24 -0.42
C PRO A 129 1.86 -16.06 0.72
N ASP A 130 2.53 -16.18 1.86
CA ASP A 130 2.00 -16.83 3.07
C ASP A 130 1.12 -15.86 3.89
N ARG A 131 0.88 -14.65 3.36
CA ARG A 131 0.12 -13.56 3.97
C ARG A 131 0.75 -13.04 5.25
N VAL A 132 2.07 -13.14 5.39
CA VAL A 132 2.82 -12.56 6.49
C VAL A 132 3.36 -11.18 6.07
N VAL A 133 3.25 -10.21 6.97
CA VAL A 133 3.78 -8.87 6.77
C VAL A 133 5.31 -8.91 6.89
N GLN A 134 6.02 -8.58 5.80
CA GLN A 134 7.49 -8.51 5.75
C GLN A 134 8.03 -7.08 5.91
N PHE A 135 7.17 -6.08 5.71
CA PHE A 135 7.49 -4.68 5.93
C PHE A 135 6.24 -3.93 6.39
N ALA A 136 6.41 -3.01 7.33
CA ALA A 136 5.35 -2.17 7.86
C ALA A 136 5.92 -0.77 8.14
N TRP A 137 5.38 0.24 7.48
CA TRP A 137 5.73 1.65 7.71
C TRP A 137 4.47 2.51 7.70
N SER A 138 4.41 3.51 8.57
CA SER A 138 3.38 4.54 8.59
C SER A 138 4.00 5.89 8.89
N ALA A 139 3.61 6.91 8.15
CA ALA A 139 4.03 8.27 8.39
C ALA A 139 3.43 8.79 9.72
N THR A 140 4.26 9.43 10.55
CA THR A 140 3.78 10.19 11.72
C THR A 140 3.58 11.67 11.43
N SER A 141 4.11 12.15 10.30
CA SER A 141 3.97 13.51 9.82
C SER A 141 3.80 13.57 8.30
N PRO A 142 3.30 14.69 7.73
CA PRO A 142 3.02 14.76 6.31
C PRO A 142 4.25 14.72 5.37
N GLU A 143 5.45 14.93 5.90
CA GLU A 143 6.68 15.04 5.12
C GLU A 143 7.42 13.69 5.03
N GLU A 144 7.07 12.75 5.89
CA GLU A 144 7.69 11.44 5.94
C GLU A 144 7.37 10.60 4.69
N GLN A 145 8.39 9.90 4.22
CA GLN A 145 8.30 8.95 3.13
C GLN A 145 8.83 7.59 3.61
N PRO A 146 8.33 6.48 3.05
CA PRO A 146 8.88 5.17 3.36
C PRO A 146 10.31 5.07 2.83
N ASP A 147 11.15 4.30 3.51
CA ASP A 147 12.43 3.85 2.95
C ASP A 147 12.15 2.90 1.77
N LEU A 148 12.33 3.41 0.55
CA LEU A 148 12.09 2.66 -0.69
C LEU A 148 13.07 1.49 -0.87
N ASP A 149 14.28 1.58 -0.32
CA ASP A 149 15.26 0.49 -0.36
C ASP A 149 14.87 -0.64 0.59
N ALA A 150 14.38 -0.30 1.79
CA ALA A 150 13.83 -1.27 2.72
C ALA A 150 12.59 -1.97 2.14
N LEU A 151 11.67 -1.19 1.53
CA LEU A 151 10.50 -1.71 0.84
C LEU A 151 10.90 -2.67 -0.28
N ARG A 152 11.91 -2.31 -1.08
CA ARG A 152 12.46 -3.17 -2.15
C ARG A 152 13.10 -4.45 -1.64
N LYS A 153 13.83 -4.40 -0.54
CA LYS A 153 14.43 -5.60 0.06
C LYS A 153 13.33 -6.54 0.53
N ALA A 154 12.28 -6.01 1.17
CA ALA A 154 11.16 -6.79 1.64
C ALA A 154 10.37 -7.46 0.50
N THR A 155 10.26 -6.85 -0.70
CA THR A 155 9.60 -7.52 -1.84
C THR A 155 10.39 -8.67 -2.44
N ASN A 156 11.71 -8.70 -2.25
CA ASN A 156 12.59 -9.79 -2.71
C ASN A 156 12.81 -10.85 -1.64
N CYS A 157 12.16 -10.70 -0.49
CA CYS A 157 12.30 -11.61 0.61
C CYS A 157 11.52 -12.90 0.35
N ARG A 158 12.23 -13.94 -0.08
CA ARG A 158 11.71 -15.31 -0.19
C ARG A 158 12.60 -16.20 0.69
N ASP A 159 12.00 -16.82 1.71
CA ASP A 159 12.63 -17.71 2.71
C ASP A 159 13.61 -17.05 3.72
N ASP A 160 14.12 -17.87 4.65
CA ASP A 160 14.94 -17.65 5.88
C ASP A 160 16.10 -16.61 5.85
N GLN A 161 16.24 -15.78 4.81
CA GLN A 161 17.33 -14.80 4.65
C GLN A 161 16.93 -13.34 4.89
N CYS A 162 15.78 -13.07 5.50
CA CYS A 162 15.34 -11.71 5.78
C CYS A 162 15.36 -11.37 7.25
N THR A 163 16.56 -11.16 7.78
CA THR A 163 16.71 -10.25 8.92
C THR A 163 16.70 -8.83 8.37
N VAL A 164 15.51 -8.21 8.32
CA VAL A 164 15.44 -6.74 8.25
C VAL A 164 15.91 -6.30 9.64
N GLU A 165 17.19 -5.96 9.77
CA GLU A 165 17.73 -5.41 11.02
C GLU A 165 16.93 -4.15 11.35
N GLU A 166 16.25 -4.15 12.51
CA GLU A 166 15.63 -2.94 13.06
C GLU A 166 16.74 -1.88 13.21
N PRO A 167 16.47 -0.60 12.88
CA PRO A 167 17.46 0.44 13.06
C PRO A 167 17.79 0.55 14.55
N ASP A 168 19.07 0.39 14.87
CA ASP A 168 19.64 0.46 16.22
C ASP A 168 19.28 1.81 16.89
N GLU A 169 18.35 1.78 17.85
CA GLU A 169 18.16 2.86 18.82
C GLU A 169 19.35 2.88 19.81
N SER A 170 20.54 3.25 19.33
CA SER A 170 21.63 3.71 20.20
C SER A 170 22.67 4.59 19.48
N ALA A 171 22.44 5.91 19.49
CA ALA A 171 23.50 6.92 19.39
C ALA A 171 23.08 8.25 20.05
#